data_AF-X1T5M9-F1
#
_entry.id   AF-X1T5M9-F1
#
_cell.length_a   1.000
_cell.length_b   1.000
_cell.length_c   1.000
_cell.angle_alpha   90.00
_cell.angle_beta   90.00
_cell.angle_gamma   90.00
#
_symmetry.space_group_name_H-M   'P 1'
#
loop_
_entity.id
_entity.type
_entity.pdbx_description
1 polymer ?
#
loop_
_entity_poly.entity_id
_entity_poly.type
_entity_poly.pdbx_seq_one_letter_code
_entity_poly.pdbx_strand_id
1 'polypeptide(L)'
;YEAREILAGNEVVLDSGARLTLVGVDCPRIGNDAHNGMLARKHGVDRTTVERFALLSKEYLTRLIEGEKLAVKLTDSDGDGRILSGYLWTVDDSLMHDPETRDVFTGPMYACVNENVLSNGWGFADDRTQHAMSEKYEALEELAKRQKVGLWMDSR
;
A
#
# COMPACT_ATOMS: atom_id res chain seq x y z
N TYR A 1 0.54 15.99 1.81
CA TYR A 1 -0.58 15.44 2.59
C TYR A 1 -0.03 14.83 3.86
N GLU A 2 -0.85 14.71 4.89
CA GLU A 2 -0.57 13.86 6.06
C GLU A 2 -1.63 12.77 6.17
N ALA A 3 -1.30 11.67 6.84
CA ALA A 3 -2.27 10.61 7.15
C ALA A 3 -3.15 11.04 8.34
N ARG A 4 -4.46 11.11 8.12
CA ARG A 4 -5.45 11.37 9.17
C ARG A 4 -5.93 10.07 9.82
N GLU A 5 -6.16 9.03 9.02
CA GLU A 5 -6.66 7.73 9.50
C GLU A 5 -6.20 6.61 8.58
N ILE A 6 -5.83 5.45 9.14
CA ILE A 6 -5.54 4.23 8.37
C ILE A 6 -6.72 3.27 8.46
N LEU A 7 -7.32 2.93 7.33
CA LEU A 7 -8.50 2.06 7.25
C LEU A 7 -8.12 0.59 7.10
N ALA A 8 -7.09 0.31 6.30
CA ALA A 8 -6.56 -1.03 6.04
C ALA A 8 -5.07 -0.94 5.65
N GLY A 9 -4.39 -2.07 5.43
CA GLY A 9 -2.98 -2.10 5.02
C GLY A 9 -2.65 -1.46 3.67
N ASN A 10 -3.67 -1.03 2.92
CA ASN A 10 -3.56 -0.35 1.63
C ASN A 10 -4.52 0.86 1.50
N GLU A 11 -5.13 1.33 2.59
CA GLU A 11 -6.10 2.42 2.54
C GLU A 11 -5.89 3.45 3.65
N VAL A 12 -5.82 4.71 3.25
CA VAL A 12 -5.58 5.86 4.13
C VAL A 12 -6.57 6.99 3.84
N VAL A 13 -7.03 7.68 4.87
CA VAL A 13 -7.71 8.97 4.77
C VAL A 13 -6.65 10.05 4.98
N LEU A 14 -6.55 10.97 4.03
CA LEU A 14 -5.63 12.10 4.09
C LEU A 14 -6.23 13.25 4.92
N ASP A 15 -5.37 14.17 5.38
CA ASP A 15 -5.75 15.43 6.03
C ASP A 15 -6.83 16.24 5.29
N SER A 16 -6.82 16.22 3.95
CA SER A 16 -7.83 16.80 3.06
C SER A 16 -9.22 16.15 3.19
N GLY A 17 -9.33 14.98 3.82
CA GLY A 17 -10.53 14.15 3.89
C GLY A 17 -10.71 13.18 2.73
N ALA A 18 -9.83 13.21 1.72
CA ALA A 18 -9.83 12.24 0.63
C ALA A 18 -9.38 10.85 1.13
N ARG A 19 -10.05 9.80 0.64
CA ARG A 19 -9.68 8.41 0.88
C ARG A 19 -8.81 7.93 -0.28
N LEU A 20 -7.57 7.55 0.01
CA LEU A 20 -6.63 7.00 -0.95
C LEU A 20 -6.49 5.49 -0.77
N THR A 21 -6.60 4.74 -1.86
CA THR A 21 -6.23 3.33 -1.96
C THR A 21 -4.90 3.21 -2.68
N LEU A 22 -3.98 2.42 -2.12
CA LEU A 22 -2.69 2.14 -2.73
C LEU A 22 -2.89 1.29 -3.97
N VAL A 23 -2.62 1.86 -5.14
CA VAL A 23 -2.76 1.14 -6.42
C VAL A 23 -1.83 -0.08 -6.47
N GLY A 24 -2.30 -1.18 -7.06
CA GLY A 24 -1.51 -2.40 -7.22
C GLY A 24 -1.26 -3.21 -5.96
N VAL A 25 -1.89 -2.85 -4.82
CA VAL A 25 -1.71 -3.53 -3.55
C VAL A 25 -3.08 -3.93 -3.00
N ASP A 26 -3.28 -5.23 -2.76
CA ASP A 26 -4.45 -5.75 -2.07
C ASP A 26 -4.06 -6.29 -0.69
N CYS A 27 -4.71 -5.79 0.36
CA CYS A 27 -4.43 -6.19 1.74
C CYS A 27 -5.64 -6.92 2.34
N PRO A 28 -5.40 -7.80 3.34
CA PRO A 28 -6.48 -8.35 4.14
C PRO A 28 -7.25 -7.25 4.88
N ARG A 29 -8.54 -7.48 5.12
CA ARG A 29 -9.45 -6.50 5.72
C ARG A 29 -10.09 -7.02 7.00
N ILE A 30 -10.13 -6.18 8.03
CA ILE A 30 -10.71 -6.54 9.34
C ILE A 30 -12.21 -6.77 9.16
N GLY A 31 -12.70 -7.93 9.60
CA GLY A 31 -14.12 -8.28 9.54
C GLY A 31 -14.69 -8.51 8.14
N ASN A 32 -13.85 -8.73 7.12
CA ASN A 32 -14.30 -9.01 5.75
C ASN A 32 -13.92 -10.43 5.31
N ASP A 33 -14.67 -11.40 5.82
CA ASP A 33 -14.50 -12.84 5.57
C ASP A 33 -14.51 -13.21 4.09
N ALA A 34 -15.39 -12.60 3.30
CA ALA A 34 -15.51 -12.89 1.88
C ALA A 34 -14.26 -12.47 1.10
N HIS A 35 -13.75 -11.26 1.38
CA HIS A 35 -12.50 -10.74 0.80
C HIS A 35 -11.30 -11.59 1.23
N ASN A 36 -11.15 -11.83 2.53
CA ASN A 36 -10.02 -12.58 3.07
C ASN A 36 -10.02 -14.04 2.59
N GLY A 37 -11.19 -14.69 2.49
CA GLY A 37 -11.32 -16.03 1.93
C GLY A 37 -11.06 -16.10 0.41
N MET A 38 -11.25 -15.00 -0.32
CA MET A 38 -10.84 -14.88 -1.71
C MET A 38 -9.32 -14.77 -1.82
N LEU A 39 -8.69 -13.87 -1.05
CA LEU A 39 -7.23 -13.70 -1.03
C LEU A 39 -6.49 -14.99 -0.66
N ALA A 40 -6.94 -15.67 0.40
CA ALA A 40 -6.38 -16.95 0.84
C ALA A 40 -6.36 -17.99 -0.29
N ARG A 41 -7.49 -18.17 -0.99
CA ARG A 41 -7.61 -19.13 -2.10
C ARG A 41 -6.76 -18.73 -3.30
N LYS A 42 -6.76 -17.45 -3.66
CA LYS A 42 -6.02 -16.93 -4.83
C LYS A 42 -4.52 -17.10 -4.66
N HIS A 43 -3.99 -16.80 -3.47
CA HIS A 43 -2.55 -16.79 -3.21
C HIS A 43 -2.03 -18.05 -2.52
N GLY A 44 -2.89 -19.03 -2.25
CA GLY A 44 -2.50 -20.29 -1.60
C GLY A 44 -2.05 -20.12 -0.14
N VAL A 45 -2.59 -19.12 0.56
CA VAL A 45 -2.27 -18.82 1.96
C VAL A 45 -3.41 -19.30 2.86
N ASP A 46 -3.10 -19.76 4.07
CA ASP A 46 -4.12 -20.15 5.04
C ASP A 46 -5.03 -18.96 5.40
N ARG A 47 -6.33 -19.21 5.46
CA ARG A 47 -7.33 -18.16 5.74
C ARG A 47 -7.11 -17.52 7.10
N THR A 48 -6.74 -18.30 8.12
CA THR A 48 -6.47 -17.79 9.48
C THR A 48 -5.26 -16.86 9.46
N THR A 49 -4.25 -17.16 8.64
CA THR A 49 -3.11 -16.27 8.42
C THR A 49 -3.56 -14.95 7.79
N VAL A 50 -4.37 -14.99 6.72
CA VAL A 50 -4.89 -13.78 6.08
C VAL A 50 -5.69 -12.92 7.07
N GLU A 51 -6.57 -13.53 7.86
CA GLU A 51 -7.39 -12.82 8.86
C GLU A 51 -6.54 -12.20 9.97
N ARG A 52 -5.55 -12.92 10.50
CA ARG A 52 -4.57 -12.39 11.47
C ARG A 52 -3.84 -11.17 10.91
N PHE A 53 -3.48 -11.22 9.63
CA PHE A 53 -2.73 -10.16 8.97
C PHE A 53 -3.53 -8.90 8.66
N ALA A 54 -4.86 -8.94 8.68
CA ALA A 54 -5.69 -7.76 8.45
C ALA A 54 -5.40 -6.62 9.45
N LEU A 55 -5.23 -6.97 10.73
CA LEU A 55 -4.83 -5.99 11.74
C LEU A 55 -3.35 -5.62 11.61
N LEU A 56 -2.48 -6.61 11.42
CA LEU A 56 -1.03 -6.38 11.36
C LEU A 56 -0.61 -5.52 10.17
N SER A 57 -1.21 -5.70 8.99
CA SER A 57 -0.93 -4.87 7.81
C SER A 57 -1.39 -3.42 8.02
N LYS A 58 -2.51 -3.21 8.73
CA LYS A 58 -2.97 -1.87 9.11
C LYS A 58 -1.99 -1.22 10.10
N GLU A 59 -1.56 -1.95 11.13
CA GLU A 59 -0.59 -1.46 12.11
C GLU A 59 0.76 -1.14 11.46
N TYR A 60 1.21 -1.97 10.54
CA TYR A 60 2.42 -1.71 9.76
C TYR A 60 2.32 -0.42 8.96
N LEU A 61 1.24 -0.25 8.18
CA LEU A 61 1.04 0.98 7.41
C LEU A 61 0.96 2.20 8.33
N THR A 62 0.29 2.09 9.47
CA THR A 62 0.21 3.16 10.48
C THR A 62 1.61 3.59 10.91
N ARG A 63 2.46 2.65 11.34
CA ARG A 63 3.84 2.95 11.76
C ARG A 63 4.70 3.54 10.65
N LEU A 64 4.41 3.20 9.40
CA LEU A 64 5.18 3.65 8.24
C LEU A 64 4.88 5.10 7.86
N ILE A 65 3.67 5.61 8.11
CA ILE A 65 3.23 6.92 7.59
C ILE A 65 2.63 7.88 8.63
N GLU A 66 2.41 7.45 9.86
CA GLU A 66 1.88 8.32 10.92
C GLU A 66 2.90 9.40 11.29
N GLY A 67 2.47 10.66 11.21
CA GLY A 67 3.34 11.83 11.44
C GLY A 67 4.25 12.18 10.26
N GLU A 68 4.25 11.39 9.20
CA GLU A 68 5.06 11.63 8.01
C GLU A 68 4.35 12.56 7.02
N LYS A 69 5.15 13.35 6.30
CA LYS A 69 4.67 14.07 5.13
C LYS A 69 4.60 13.13 3.94
N LEU A 70 3.52 13.24 3.19
CA LEU A 70 3.18 12.32 2.12
C LEU A 70 3.05 13.04 0.77
N ALA A 71 3.73 12.48 -0.22
CA ALA A 71 3.52 12.77 -1.63
C ALA A 71 2.61 11.72 -2.24
N VAL A 72 1.66 12.16 -3.06
CA VAL A 72 0.66 11.31 -3.71
C VAL A 72 0.73 11.53 -5.21
N LYS A 73 0.82 10.44 -5.98
CA LYS A 73 0.60 10.46 -7.43
C LYS A 73 -0.66 9.67 -7.75
N LEU A 74 -1.69 10.37 -8.20
CA LEU A 74 -2.97 9.78 -8.53
C LEU A 74 -2.90 9.01 -9.85
N THR A 75 -3.57 7.86 -9.89
CA THR A 75 -3.81 7.09 -11.11
C THR A 75 -5.26 7.16 -11.55
N ASP A 76 -6.18 7.29 -10.59
CA ASP A 76 -7.61 7.44 -10.84
C ASP A 76 -8.29 8.16 -9.65
N SER A 77 -9.42 8.79 -9.91
CA SER A 77 -10.28 9.44 -8.91
C SER A 77 -11.74 9.20 -9.25
N ASP A 78 -12.58 8.95 -8.25
CA ASP A 78 -14.02 9.06 -8.47
C ASP A 78 -14.39 10.48 -8.91
N GLY A 79 -15.54 10.65 -9.58
CA GLY A 79 -15.95 11.93 -10.15
C GLY A 79 -16.10 13.07 -9.13
N ASP A 80 -16.12 12.75 -7.83
CA ASP A 80 -16.22 13.67 -6.70
C ASP A 80 -14.87 13.90 -5.99
N GLY A 81 -13.78 13.23 -6.40
CA GLY A 81 -12.43 13.33 -5.85
C GLY A 81 -12.26 12.79 -4.42
N ARG A 82 -13.24 12.02 -3.91
CA ARG A 82 -13.30 11.51 -2.53
C ARG A 82 -12.66 10.15 -2.39
N ILE A 83 -12.72 9.32 -3.44
CA ILE A 83 -12.02 8.03 -3.51
C ILE A 83 -10.96 8.15 -4.59
N LEU A 84 -9.72 8.01 -4.16
CA LEU A 84 -8.54 8.15 -4.98
C LEU A 84 -7.82 6.81 -5.04
N SER A 85 -7.28 6.47 -6.20
CA SER A 85 -6.28 5.40 -6.33
C SER A 85 -4.96 6.03 -6.71
N GLY A 86 -3.87 5.60 -6.08
CA GLY A 86 -2.58 6.17 -6.39
C GLY A 86 -1.40 5.54 -5.68
N TYR A 87 -0.25 6.12 -5.96
CA TYR A 87 1.01 5.80 -5.33
C TYR A 87 1.29 6.79 -4.20
N LEU A 88 1.84 6.28 -3.10
CA LEU A 88 2.15 7.06 -1.91
C LEU A 88 3.65 6.96 -1.57
N TRP A 89 4.26 8.08 -1.21
CA TRP A 89 5.64 8.17 -0.75
C TRP A 89 5.73 8.98 0.53
N THR A 90 6.63 8.59 1.43
CA THR A 90 7.07 9.45 2.52
C THR A 90 8.08 10.48 1.99
N VAL A 91 7.97 11.71 2.48
CA VAL A 91 8.76 12.86 2.05
C VAL A 91 9.61 13.34 3.21
N ASP A 92 10.91 13.47 2.97
CA ASP A 92 11.82 14.16 3.87
C ASP A 92 11.88 15.64 3.49
N ASP A 93 11.48 16.48 4.43
CA ASP A 93 11.46 17.94 4.29
C ASP A 93 12.84 18.53 3.97
N SER A 94 13.93 17.85 4.30
CA SER A 94 15.29 18.34 4.03
C SER A 94 15.66 18.33 2.55
N LEU A 95 14.84 17.71 1.69
CA LEU A 95 15.11 17.51 0.26
C LEU A 95 14.15 18.29 -0.66
N MET A 96 13.19 19.06 -0.12
CA MET A 96 12.29 19.89 -0.92
C MET A 96 12.94 21.22 -1.30
N HIS A 97 13.78 21.20 -2.34
CA HIS A 97 14.33 22.40 -2.97
C HIS A 97 14.05 22.41 -4.48
N ASP A 98 12.83 22.80 -4.86
CA ASP A 98 12.55 23.59 -6.08
C ASP A 98 11.06 24.00 -6.12
N PRO A 99 10.71 25.29 -5.92
CA PRO A 99 9.33 25.76 -6.00
C PRO A 99 8.76 25.89 -7.43
N GLU A 100 9.58 25.76 -8.49
CA GLU A 100 9.13 25.98 -9.88
C GLU A 100 8.68 24.70 -10.61
N THR A 101 9.11 23.53 -10.14
CA THR A 101 8.81 22.24 -10.79
C THR A 101 7.75 21.46 -10.01
N ARG A 102 6.49 21.90 -10.10
CA ARG A 102 5.33 21.16 -9.57
C ARG A 102 5.18 19.71 -10.08
N ASP A 103 5.95 19.31 -11.09
CA ASP A 103 5.83 18.03 -11.78
C ASP A 103 7.10 17.16 -11.77
N VAL A 104 8.16 17.54 -11.05
CA VAL A 104 9.40 16.76 -11.08
C VAL A 104 9.89 16.46 -9.67
N PHE A 105 9.44 15.31 -9.15
CA PHE A 105 10.02 14.67 -7.97
C PHE A 105 11.44 14.16 -8.28
N THR A 106 12.44 15.06 -8.34
CA THR A 106 13.85 14.72 -8.63
C THR A 106 14.77 14.64 -7.40
N GLY A 107 14.24 14.82 -6.18
CA GLY A 107 14.97 14.50 -4.96
C GLY A 107 14.91 13.00 -4.64
N PRO A 108 15.78 12.47 -3.74
CA PRO A 108 15.59 11.13 -3.20
C PRO A 108 14.27 11.10 -2.41
N MET A 109 13.17 10.75 -3.06
CA MET A 109 11.95 10.37 -2.38
C MET A 109 12.26 9.14 -1.54
N TYR A 110 11.90 9.18 -0.26
CA TYR A 110 11.95 7.98 0.55
C TYR A 110 10.90 6.99 0.06
N ALA A 111 11.08 5.75 0.53
CA ALA A 111 10.59 4.54 -0.10
C ALA A 111 9.09 4.58 -0.42
N CYS A 112 8.74 4.14 -1.64
CA CYS A 112 7.35 4.01 -2.05
C CYS A 112 6.60 3.10 -1.08
N VAL A 113 5.51 3.61 -0.49
CA VAL A 113 4.75 2.90 0.55
C VAL A 113 4.18 1.60 -0.02
N ASN A 114 3.63 1.64 -1.24
CA ASN A 114 3.12 0.47 -1.95
C ASN A 114 4.20 -0.64 -2.05
N GLU A 115 5.42 -0.27 -2.40
CA GLU A 115 6.55 -1.21 -2.53
C GLU A 115 6.95 -1.80 -1.16
N ASN A 116 6.93 -0.98 -0.10
CA ASN A 116 7.22 -1.44 1.26
C ASN A 116 6.20 -2.48 1.73
N VAL A 117 4.92 -2.24 1.49
CA VAL A 117 3.84 -3.17 1.85
C VAL A 117 4.08 -4.53 1.18
N LEU A 118 4.41 -4.55 -0.12
CA LEU A 118 4.63 -5.79 -0.86
C LEU A 118 5.93 -6.50 -0.48
N SER A 119 7.06 -5.78 -0.48
CA SER A 119 8.39 -6.35 -0.20
C SER A 119 8.52 -6.93 1.20
N ASN A 120 7.72 -6.46 2.16
CA ASN A 120 7.68 -7.00 3.52
C ASN A 120 6.53 -8.01 3.74
N GLY A 121 5.76 -8.34 2.68
CA GLY A 121 4.70 -9.35 2.73
C GLY A 121 3.46 -8.92 3.51
N TRP A 122 3.14 -7.63 3.58
CA TRP A 122 1.94 -7.12 4.27
C TRP A 122 0.71 -7.01 3.35
N GLY A 123 0.89 -7.28 2.06
CA GLY A 123 -0.17 -7.33 1.06
C GLY A 123 0.23 -8.21 -0.12
N PHE A 124 -0.68 -8.29 -1.08
CA PHE A 124 -0.53 -9.01 -2.34
C PHE A 124 -0.47 -8.01 -3.49
N ALA A 125 0.26 -8.34 -4.55
CA ALA A 125 0.21 -7.58 -5.78
C ALA A 125 -1.18 -7.77 -6.41
N ASP A 126 -1.86 -6.66 -6.74
CA ASP A 126 -3.16 -6.70 -7.39
C ASP A 126 -3.01 -6.81 -8.90
N ASP A 127 -3.38 -7.96 -9.46
CA ASP A 127 -3.38 -8.25 -10.89
C ASP A 127 -4.64 -7.74 -11.63
N ARG A 128 -5.65 -7.23 -10.92
CA ARG A 128 -6.92 -6.81 -11.51
C ARG A 128 -6.81 -5.50 -12.28
N THR A 129 -5.84 -4.67 -11.92
CA THR A 129 -5.61 -3.37 -12.54
C THR A 129 -4.22 -3.35 -13.15
N GLN A 130 -4.12 -3.21 -14.47
CA GLN A 130 -2.83 -2.91 -15.08
C GLN A 130 -2.40 -1.51 -14.66
N HIS A 131 -1.21 -1.41 -14.07
CA HIS A 131 -0.61 -0.14 -13.66
C HIS A 131 0.87 -0.13 -14.02
N ALA A 132 1.49 1.05 -14.03
CA ALA A 132 2.88 1.23 -14.46
C ALA A 132 3.93 0.42 -13.68
N MET A 133 3.54 -0.16 -12.53
CA MET A 133 4.43 -0.89 -11.62
C MET A 133 4.08 -2.38 -11.50
N SER A 134 3.17 -2.93 -12.31
CA SER A 134 2.65 -4.30 -12.12
C SER A 134 3.77 -5.35 -12.08
N GLU A 135 4.67 -5.36 -13.08
CA GLU A 135 5.81 -6.31 -13.11
C GLU A 135 6.71 -6.19 -11.88
N LYS A 136 6.95 -4.96 -11.42
CA LYS A 136 7.76 -4.70 -10.22
C LYS A 136 7.07 -5.24 -8.97
N TYR A 137 5.76 -5.05 -8.85
CA TYR A 137 4.99 -5.46 -7.68
C TYR A 137 4.86 -6.97 -7.57
N GLU A 138 4.65 -7.65 -8.70
CA GLU A 138 4.74 -9.12 -8.78
C GLU A 138 6.11 -9.60 -8.33
N ALA A 139 7.20 -8.99 -8.80
CA ALA A 139 8.55 -9.35 -8.39
C ALA A 139 8.82 -9.12 -6.89
N LEU A 140 8.24 -8.06 -6.30
CA LEU A 140 8.35 -7.80 -4.86
C LEU A 140 7.55 -8.81 -4.02
N GLU A 141 6.35 -9.20 -4.46
CA GLU A 141 5.58 -10.26 -3.81
C GLU A 141 6.34 -11.59 -3.85
N GLU A 142 6.90 -11.95 -5.02
CA GLU A 142 7.71 -13.16 -5.18
C GLU A 142 8.98 -13.14 -4.32
N LEU A 143 9.60 -11.98 -4.14
CA LEU A 143 10.72 -11.82 -3.22
C LEU A 143 10.27 -12.07 -1.77
N ALA A 144 9.16 -11.47 -1.33
CA ALA A 144 8.62 -11.65 0.02
C ALA A 144 8.26 -13.12 0.30
N LYS A 145 7.70 -13.82 -0.70
CA LYS A 145 7.45 -15.28 -0.65
C LYS A 145 8.73 -16.06 -0.40
N ARG A 146 9.77 -15.82 -1.19
CA ARG A 146 11.07 -16.51 -1.07
C ARG A 146 11.74 -16.25 0.29
N GLN A 147 11.59 -15.04 0.81
CA GLN A 147 12.13 -14.64 2.11
C GLN A 147 11.27 -15.12 3.29
N LYS A 148 10.07 -15.64 3.03
CA LYS A 148 9.09 -16.07 4.05
C LYS A 148 8.81 -14.97 5.07
N VAL A 149 8.50 -13.77 4.58
CA VAL A 149 8.14 -12.63 5.43
C VAL A 149 6.65 -12.34 5.38
N GLY A 150 6.11 -11.72 6.43
CA GLY A 150 4.71 -11.33 6.50
C GLY A 150 3.74 -12.50 6.26
N LEU A 151 2.80 -12.32 5.32
CA LEU A 151 1.81 -13.30 4.90
C LEU A 151 2.40 -14.65 4.48
N TRP A 152 3.70 -14.69 4.16
CA TRP A 152 4.42 -15.85 3.64
C TRP A 152 5.24 -16.60 4.69
N MET A 153 5.20 -16.20 5.96
CA MET A 153 5.95 -16.88 7.04
C MET A 153 5.56 -18.35 7.19
N ASP A 154 4.27 -18.66 7.02
CA ASP A 154 3.69 -19.99 7.27
C ASP A 154 3.25 -20.71 5.99
N SER A 155 3.53 -20.16 4.79
CA SER A 155 3.19 -20.81 3.53
C SER A 155 4.05 -22.05 3.31
N ARG A 156 3.39 -23.19 3.05
CA ARG A 156 4.02 -24.50 2.85
C ARG A 156 4.63 -24.64 1.47
#